data_AF-A0AA43RJF7-F1
#
_entry.id   AF-A0AA43RJF7-F1
#
_cell.length_a   1.000
_cell.length_b   1.000
_cell.length_c   1.000
_cell.angle_alpha   90.00
_cell.angle_beta   90.00
_cell.angle_gamma   90.00
#
_symmetry.space_group_name_H-M   'P 1'
#
loop_
_entity.id
_entity.type
_entity.pdbx_description
1 polymer ?
#
loop_
_entity_poly.entity_id
_entity_poly.type
_entity_poly.pdbx_seq_one_letter_code
_entity_poly.pdbx_strand_id
1 'polypeptide(L)'
;MDERKYQEEVQEENPVESYFKVRTGKEWMDEAKSIPIRKKLAGDLWFEGENAVLFADSNAGKSILAVQIADSISRGVPLNPLELTADAQKVVYFDFEMESPQFYARYSIDGQNPYPWNRNFIRVEINEDAQCPRGNFTQFICDAIEVVMLRVGAKVGIIDNISFLNDELEK
;
A
#
# COMPACT_ATOMS: atom_id res chain seq x y z
N MET A 1 -4.21 -5.74 50.55
CA MET A 1 -5.22 -6.43 49.72
C MET A 1 -4.62 -7.76 49.35
N ASP A 2 -5.32 -8.85 49.64
CA ASP A 2 -4.83 -10.23 49.54
C ASP A 2 -4.74 -10.64 48.05
N GLU A 3 -3.54 -10.91 47.54
CA GLU A 3 -3.28 -11.33 46.15
C GLU A 3 -4.09 -12.58 45.75
N ARG A 4 -4.49 -13.40 46.73
CA ARG A 4 -5.33 -14.59 46.52
C ARG A 4 -6.76 -14.25 46.12
N LYS A 5 -7.29 -13.09 46.53
CA LYS A 5 -8.63 -12.66 46.11
C LYS A 5 -8.70 -12.21 44.65
N TYR A 6 -7.59 -11.77 44.06
CA TYR A 6 -7.57 -11.30 42.66
C TYR A 6 -7.54 -12.45 41.66
N GLN A 7 -7.06 -13.64 42.07
CA GLN A 7 -6.95 -14.82 41.20
C GLN A 7 -8.25 -15.63 41.12
N GLU A 8 -9.15 -15.50 42.12
CA GLU A 8 -10.40 -16.26 42.18
C GLU A 8 -11.56 -15.61 41.43
N GLU A 9 -11.47 -14.32 41.06
CA GLU A 9 -12.53 -13.58 40.34
C GLU A 9 -12.45 -13.70 38.80
N VAL A 10 -11.46 -14.40 38.23
CA VAL A 10 -11.22 -14.49 36.77
C VAL A 10 -11.77 -15.79 36.15
N GLN A 11 -12.95 -16.26 36.60
CA GLN A 11 -13.60 -17.46 36.05
C GLN A 11 -14.75 -17.20 35.07
N GLU A 12 -15.02 -15.95 34.71
CA GLU A 12 -15.80 -15.61 33.51
C GLU A 12 -14.85 -15.10 32.44
N GLU A 13 -14.96 -15.61 31.20
CA GLU A 13 -14.23 -15.07 30.05
C GLU A 13 -14.59 -13.59 29.88
N ASN A 14 -13.73 -12.71 30.41
CA ASN A 14 -13.89 -11.28 30.26
C ASN A 14 -13.55 -10.91 28.80
N PRO A 15 -14.50 -10.41 27.98
CA PRO A 15 -14.25 -10.09 26.58
C PRO A 15 -13.19 -8.99 26.38
N VAL A 16 -12.85 -8.23 27.43
CA VAL A 16 -11.74 -7.26 27.42
C VAL A 16 -10.38 -7.96 27.51
N GLU A 17 -10.29 -9.05 28.28
CA GLU A 17 -9.04 -9.82 28.42
C GLU A 17 -8.77 -10.70 27.20
N SER A 18 -9.81 -11.21 26.52
CA SER A 18 -9.65 -11.99 25.28
C SER A 18 -9.28 -11.14 24.07
N TYR A 19 -9.39 -9.80 24.17
CA TYR A 19 -8.99 -8.88 23.09
C TYR A 19 -7.47 -8.84 22.88
N PHE A 20 -6.69 -9.06 23.95
CA PHE A 20 -5.23 -9.03 23.88
C PHE A 20 -4.65 -10.42 24.15
N LYS A 21 -3.82 -10.91 23.23
CA LYS A 21 -2.99 -12.09 23.51
C LYS A 21 -1.80 -11.65 24.37
N VAL A 22 -1.83 -12.01 25.64
CA VAL A 22 -0.71 -11.76 26.56
C VAL A 22 0.21 -12.98 26.55
N ARG A 23 1.46 -12.76 26.11
CA ARG A 23 2.55 -13.75 26.12
C ARG A 23 3.86 -13.06 26.48
N THR A 24 4.81 -13.81 27.02
CA THR A 24 6.19 -13.35 27.18
C THR A 24 6.86 -13.16 25.82
N GLY A 25 7.91 -12.32 25.77
CA GLY A 25 8.68 -12.14 24.54
C GLY A 25 9.26 -13.46 24.00
N LYS A 26 9.66 -14.39 24.87
CA LYS A 26 10.16 -15.70 24.45
C LYS A 26 9.08 -16.52 23.72
N GLU A 27 7.86 -16.53 24.25
CA GLU A 27 6.75 -17.26 23.62
C GLU A 27 6.38 -16.67 22.26
N TRP A 28 6.40 -15.33 22.12
CA TRP A 28 6.24 -14.70 20.80
C TRP A 28 7.33 -15.10 19.81
N MET A 29 8.59 -15.13 20.24
CA MET A 29 9.70 -15.56 19.39
C MET A 29 9.61 -17.04 19.01
N ASP A 30 9.19 -17.90 19.94
CA ASP A 30 9.01 -19.33 19.68
C ASP A 30 7.84 -19.59 18.72
N GLU A 31 6.74 -18.83 18.83
CA GLU A 31 5.61 -18.87 17.90
C GLU A 31 6.01 -18.38 16.49
N ALA A 32 6.72 -17.24 16.44
CA ALA A 32 7.11 -16.58 15.19
C ALA A 32 8.12 -17.36 14.34
N LYS A 33 8.92 -18.26 14.92
CA LYS A 33 9.91 -19.09 14.18
C LYS A 33 9.31 -19.88 13.02
N SER A 34 8.05 -20.24 13.12
CA SER A 34 7.33 -21.02 12.11
C SER A 34 6.64 -20.16 11.05
N ILE A 35 6.58 -18.84 11.26
CA ILE A 35 5.89 -17.91 10.37
C ILE A 35 6.86 -17.54 9.23
N PRO A 36 6.46 -17.71 7.94
CA PRO A 36 7.29 -17.30 6.81
C PRO A 36 7.59 -15.81 6.86
N ILE A 37 8.85 -15.45 6.60
CA ILE A 37 9.26 -14.04 6.46
C ILE A 37 8.53 -13.45 5.26
N ARG A 38 7.85 -12.31 5.47
CA ARG A 38 7.20 -11.56 4.39
C ARG A 38 8.25 -11.06 3.40
N LYS A 39 7.93 -11.12 2.11
CA LYS A 39 8.81 -10.61 1.07
C LYS A 39 8.83 -9.08 1.09
N LYS A 40 10.00 -8.49 0.87
CA LYS A 40 10.22 -7.04 0.79
C LYS A 40 9.81 -6.55 -0.58
N LEU A 41 8.97 -5.52 -0.62
CA LEU A 41 8.59 -4.78 -1.83
C LEU A 41 9.48 -3.54 -2.04
N ALA A 42 9.95 -2.92 -0.95
CA ALA A 42 10.84 -1.76 -0.99
C ALA A 42 11.72 -1.67 0.27
N GLY A 43 12.75 -2.49 0.35
CA GLY A 43 13.62 -2.59 1.54
C GLY A 43 12.82 -2.94 2.79
N ASP A 44 13.23 -2.39 3.93
CA ASP A 44 12.50 -2.53 5.19
C ASP A 44 11.33 -1.54 5.32
N LEU A 45 11.05 -0.74 4.29
CA LEU A 45 9.97 0.25 4.30
C LEU A 45 8.60 -0.38 3.97
N TRP A 46 8.58 -1.46 3.19
CA TRP A 46 7.33 -2.06 2.73
C TRP A 46 7.47 -3.56 2.43
N PHE A 47 6.65 -4.37 3.08
CA PHE A 47 6.56 -5.81 2.88
C PHE A 47 5.21 -6.22 2.24
N GLU A 48 5.19 -7.39 1.59
CA GLU A 48 3.95 -7.97 1.05
C GLU A 48 2.89 -8.16 2.15
N GLY A 49 1.66 -7.75 1.86
CA GLY A 49 0.52 -7.85 2.78
C GLY A 49 0.45 -6.71 3.81
N GLU A 50 1.29 -5.67 3.68
CA GLU A 50 1.28 -4.50 4.54
C GLU A 50 0.78 -3.25 3.83
N ASN A 51 0.18 -2.35 4.61
CA ASN A 51 -0.11 -0.99 4.19
C ASN A 51 1.05 -0.09 4.62
N ALA A 52 1.70 0.57 3.65
CA ALA A 52 2.74 1.56 3.90
C ALA A 52 2.22 2.96 3.54
N VAL A 53 2.60 3.97 4.32
CA VAL A 53 2.24 5.37 4.07
C VAL A 53 3.51 6.17 3.85
N LEU A 54 3.67 6.73 2.65
CA LEU A 54 4.77 7.64 2.32
C LEU A 54 4.31 9.09 2.53
N PHE A 55 4.89 9.77 3.53
CA PHE A 55 4.53 11.15 3.87
C PHE A 55 5.76 12.07 3.84
N ALA A 56 5.58 13.25 3.26
CA ALA A 56 6.55 14.34 3.15
C ALA A 56 5.84 15.58 2.58
N ASP A 57 6.51 16.74 2.60
CA ASP A 57 6.02 17.96 1.96
C ASP A 57 5.80 17.77 0.44
N SER A 58 4.97 18.63 -0.16
CA SER A 58 4.80 18.68 -1.61
C SER A 58 6.13 18.91 -2.32
N ASN A 59 6.31 18.30 -3.49
CA ASN A 59 7.54 18.34 -4.28
C ASN A 59 8.78 17.69 -3.64
N ALA A 60 8.65 17.00 -2.50
CA ALA A 60 9.74 16.23 -1.89
C ALA A 60 10.12 14.93 -2.66
N GLY A 61 9.49 14.66 -3.80
CA GLY A 61 9.79 13.50 -4.65
C GLY A 61 9.00 12.23 -4.32
N LYS A 62 7.91 12.31 -3.54
CA LYS A 62 7.06 11.16 -3.17
C LYS A 62 6.57 10.38 -4.38
N SER A 63 5.92 11.04 -5.33
CA SER A 63 5.38 10.41 -6.55
C SER A 63 6.50 9.79 -7.40
N ILE A 64 7.67 10.44 -7.47
CA ILE A 64 8.84 9.90 -8.20
C ILE A 64 9.29 8.59 -7.53
N LEU A 65 9.47 8.60 -6.21
CA LEU A 65 9.86 7.40 -5.46
C LEU A 65 8.81 6.29 -5.58
N ALA A 66 7.52 6.63 -5.50
CA ALA A 66 6.42 5.69 -5.62
C ALA A 66 6.40 5.02 -7.01
N VAL A 67 6.60 5.78 -8.08
CA VAL A 67 6.72 5.25 -9.44
C VAL A 67 7.97 4.37 -9.59
N GLN A 68 9.11 4.76 -9.02
CA GLN A 68 10.34 3.95 -9.04
C GLN A 68 10.18 2.62 -8.29
N ILE A 69 9.53 2.64 -7.13
CA ILE A 69 9.17 1.42 -6.38
C ILE A 69 8.24 0.54 -7.21
N ALA A 70 7.23 1.12 -7.86
CA ALA A 70 6.31 0.39 -8.70
C ALA A 70 7.00 -0.29 -9.90
N ASP A 71 7.90 0.42 -10.59
CA ASP A 71 8.68 -0.14 -11.70
C ASP A 71 9.60 -1.27 -11.21
N SER A 72 10.28 -1.06 -10.06
CA SER A 72 11.13 -2.05 -9.39
C SER A 72 10.37 -3.36 -9.12
N ILE A 73 9.22 -3.28 -8.45
CA ILE A 73 8.35 -4.43 -8.16
C ILE A 73 7.83 -5.07 -9.45
N SER A 74 7.44 -4.26 -10.45
CA SER A 74 6.90 -4.77 -11.71
C SER A 74 7.92 -5.62 -12.50
N ARG A 75 9.20 -5.26 -12.40
CA ARG A 75 10.32 -5.94 -13.06
C ARG A 75 10.95 -7.04 -12.23
N GLY A 76 10.81 -7.00 -10.90
CA GLY A 76 11.62 -7.83 -10.01
C GLY A 76 13.08 -7.36 -9.97
N VAL A 77 13.34 -6.06 -10.17
CA VAL A 77 14.69 -5.48 -10.18
C VAL A 77 14.78 -4.48 -9.03
N PRO A 78 15.66 -4.69 -8.03
CA PRO A 78 15.72 -3.84 -6.85
C PRO A 78 16.14 -2.40 -7.17
N LEU A 79 15.55 -1.45 -6.45
CA LEU A 79 15.93 -0.04 -6.47
C LEU A 79 16.96 0.23 -5.38
N ASN A 80 18.26 0.26 -5.70
CA ASN A 80 19.29 0.53 -4.69
C ASN A 80 19.07 1.86 -3.96
N PRO A 81 19.17 1.92 -2.61
CA PRO A 81 19.63 0.85 -1.70
C PRO A 81 18.51 -0.08 -1.17
N LEU A 82 17.28 0.03 -1.67
CA LEU A 82 16.13 -0.74 -1.23
C LEU A 82 16.16 -2.16 -1.81
N GLU A 83 16.25 -3.14 -0.91
CA GLU A 83 16.17 -4.55 -1.26
C GLU A 83 14.78 -4.93 -1.79
N LEU A 84 14.73 -5.83 -2.76
CA LEU A 84 13.50 -6.45 -3.26
C LEU A 84 13.66 -7.95 -3.15
N THR A 85 12.88 -8.59 -2.26
CA THR A 85 12.88 -10.06 -2.13
C THR A 85 11.59 -10.68 -2.66
N ALA A 86 10.63 -9.85 -3.08
CA ALA A 86 9.44 -10.28 -3.78
C ALA A 86 9.73 -10.65 -5.24
N ASP A 87 8.96 -11.60 -5.77
CA ASP A 87 9.00 -11.91 -7.19
C ASP A 87 8.38 -10.76 -8.00
N ALA A 88 8.79 -10.62 -9.25
CA ALA A 88 8.19 -9.67 -10.18
C ALA A 88 6.67 -9.89 -10.25
N GLN A 89 5.88 -8.84 -10.03
CA GLN A 89 4.42 -8.95 -9.94
C GLN A 89 3.71 -7.70 -10.44
N LYS A 90 2.43 -7.83 -10.75
CA LYS A 90 1.62 -6.70 -11.22
C LYS A 90 1.43 -5.66 -10.11
N VAL A 91 1.67 -4.40 -10.47
CA VAL A 91 1.46 -3.22 -9.62
C VAL A 91 0.49 -2.29 -10.31
N VAL A 92 -0.51 -1.81 -9.57
CA VAL A 92 -1.40 -0.74 -10.04
C VAL A 92 -1.02 0.56 -9.33
N TYR A 93 -0.66 1.57 -10.12
CA TYR A 93 -0.42 2.93 -9.67
C TYR A 93 -1.63 3.79 -10.01
N PHE A 94 -2.41 4.13 -8.99
CA PHE A 94 -3.55 5.05 -9.10
C PHE A 94 -3.01 6.48 -9.01
N ASP A 95 -2.92 7.13 -10.16
CA ASP A 95 -2.43 8.49 -10.34
C ASP A 95 -3.63 9.44 -10.39
N PHE A 96 -3.88 10.12 -9.27
CA PHE A 96 -4.99 11.05 -9.13
C PHE A 96 -4.57 12.52 -9.28
N GLU A 97 -3.27 12.77 -9.50
CA GLU A 97 -2.70 14.12 -9.52
C GLU A 97 -2.17 14.52 -10.90
N MET A 98 -1.87 13.55 -11.76
CA MET A 98 -1.18 13.80 -13.02
C MET A 98 -1.92 13.21 -14.21
N GLU A 99 -1.93 13.96 -15.31
CA GLU A 99 -2.48 13.49 -16.58
C GLU A 99 -1.44 12.74 -17.43
N SER A 100 -1.92 11.95 -18.38
CA SER A 100 -1.08 11.19 -19.31
C SER A 100 0.02 12.01 -20.03
N PRO A 101 -0.22 13.24 -20.55
CA PRO A 101 0.84 14.04 -21.18
C PRO A 101 1.93 14.49 -20.20
N GLN A 102 1.55 14.82 -18.95
CA GLN A 102 2.50 15.21 -17.90
C GLN A 102 3.35 14.02 -17.47
N PHE A 103 2.75 12.84 -17.35
CA PHE A 103 3.45 11.59 -17.07
C PHE A 103 4.46 11.26 -18.18
N TYR A 104 4.05 11.39 -19.44
CA TYR A 104 4.92 11.19 -20.60
C TYR A 104 6.13 12.16 -20.57
N ALA A 105 5.88 13.44 -20.30
CA ALA A 105 6.95 14.44 -20.23
C ALA A 105 7.98 14.09 -19.13
N ARG A 106 7.53 13.56 -17.98
CA ARG A 106 8.42 13.14 -16.88
C ARG A 106 9.22 11.88 -17.19
N TYR A 107 8.61 10.91 -17.87
CA TYR A 107 9.19 9.59 -18.08
C TYR A 107 9.49 9.31 -19.57
N SER A 108 10.07 10.31 -20.22
CA SER A 108 10.63 10.18 -21.57
C SER A 108 12.16 10.28 -21.52
N ILE A 109 12.82 9.42 -22.28
CA ILE A 109 14.25 9.43 -22.53
C ILE A 109 14.52 10.50 -23.59
N ASP A 110 15.42 11.44 -23.24
CA ASP A 110 15.82 12.58 -24.08
C ASP A 110 14.64 13.45 -24.58
N GLY A 111 13.52 13.43 -23.85
CA GLY A 111 12.31 14.19 -24.19
C GLY A 111 11.53 13.69 -25.41
N GLN A 112 11.92 12.54 -25.98
CA GLN A 112 11.38 12.07 -27.26
C GLN A 112 10.91 10.61 -27.21
N ASN A 113 11.58 9.74 -26.46
CA ASN A 113 11.27 8.31 -26.45
C ASN A 113 10.62 7.92 -25.12
N PRO A 114 9.50 7.19 -25.09
CA PRO A 114 8.91 6.74 -23.84
C PRO A 114 9.86 5.80 -23.09
N TYR A 115 9.93 5.94 -21.76
CA TYR A 115 10.61 4.96 -20.92
C TYR A 115 9.99 3.56 -21.13
N PRO A 116 10.81 2.50 -21.28
CA PRO A 116 10.32 1.17 -21.66
C PRO A 116 9.72 0.43 -20.46
N TRP A 117 8.53 0.83 -20.02
CA TRP A 117 7.80 0.24 -18.88
C TRP A 117 7.60 -1.27 -19.00
N ASN A 118 7.65 -1.98 -17.88
CA ASN A 118 7.28 -3.39 -17.83
C ASN A 118 5.75 -3.52 -17.96
N ARG A 119 5.26 -4.56 -18.66
CA ARG A 119 3.82 -4.86 -18.78
C ARG A 119 3.10 -5.09 -17.44
N ASN A 120 3.85 -5.39 -16.38
CA ASN A 120 3.35 -5.58 -15.03
C ASN A 120 3.12 -4.24 -14.29
N PHE A 121 3.57 -3.12 -14.84
CA PHE A 121 3.27 -1.79 -14.30
C PHE A 121 2.00 -1.25 -14.99
N ILE A 122 0.92 -1.11 -14.23
CA ILE A 122 -0.35 -0.58 -14.71
C ILE A 122 -0.56 0.77 -14.05
N ARG A 123 -0.63 1.83 -14.85
CA ARG A 123 -1.04 3.17 -14.38
C ARG A 123 -2.54 3.34 -14.63
N VAL A 124 -3.23 3.89 -13.65
CA VAL A 124 -4.65 4.22 -13.71
C VAL A 124 -4.81 5.72 -13.47
N GLU A 125 -5.60 6.35 -14.32
CA GLU A 125 -5.97 7.76 -14.25
C GLU A 125 -7.48 7.85 -14.05
N ILE A 126 -7.97 8.92 -13.43
CA ILE A 126 -9.40 9.17 -13.32
C ILE A 126 -9.96 9.49 -14.70
N ASN A 127 -11.11 8.88 -15.02
CA ASN A 127 -11.85 9.28 -16.20
C ASN A 127 -12.71 10.51 -15.85
N GLU A 128 -12.26 11.70 -16.24
CA GLU A 128 -12.97 12.97 -15.97
C GLU A 128 -14.35 13.04 -16.63
N ASP A 129 -14.58 12.29 -17.71
CA ASP A 129 -15.87 12.21 -18.38
C ASP A 129 -16.88 11.32 -17.63
N ALA A 130 -16.43 10.58 -16.60
CA ALA A 130 -17.30 9.73 -15.82
C ALA A 130 -18.17 10.56 -14.89
N GLN A 131 -19.46 10.20 -14.80
CA GLN A 131 -20.34 10.84 -13.82
C GLN A 131 -19.89 10.45 -12.41
N CYS A 132 -19.60 11.45 -11.59
CA CYS A 132 -19.39 11.24 -10.16
C CYS A 132 -20.69 10.65 -9.57
N PRO A 133 -20.63 9.48 -8.92
CA PRO A 133 -21.82 8.84 -8.38
C PRO A 133 -22.41 9.69 -7.25
N ARG A 134 -23.73 9.70 -7.15
CA ARG A 134 -24.42 10.28 -5.99
C ARG A 134 -24.24 9.35 -4.79
N GLY A 135 -23.67 9.85 -3.69
CA GLY A 135 -23.49 9.08 -2.47
C GLY A 135 -22.15 9.36 -1.80
N ASN A 136 -21.65 8.39 -1.04
CA ASN A 136 -20.33 8.46 -0.38
C ASN A 136 -19.22 8.24 -1.43
N PHE A 137 -18.51 9.30 -1.80
CA PHE A 137 -17.46 9.25 -2.80
C PHE A 137 -16.28 8.38 -2.35
N THR A 138 -15.87 8.49 -1.08
CA THR A 138 -14.80 7.67 -0.48
C THR A 138 -15.06 6.17 -0.67
N GLN A 139 -16.27 5.72 -0.33
CA GLN A 139 -16.64 4.31 -0.49
C GLN A 139 -16.61 3.89 -1.96
N PHE A 140 -17.14 4.73 -2.85
CA PHE A 140 -17.12 4.44 -4.29
C PHE A 140 -15.68 4.31 -4.82
N ILE A 141 -14.77 5.20 -4.44
CA ILE A 141 -13.37 5.11 -4.89
C ILE A 141 -12.69 3.87 -4.31
N CYS A 142 -12.93 3.53 -3.04
CA CYS A 142 -12.42 2.29 -2.44
C CYS A 142 -12.91 1.05 -3.21
N ASP A 143 -14.21 0.98 -3.53
CA ASP A 143 -14.78 -0.12 -4.31
C ASP A 143 -14.21 -0.17 -5.73
N ALA A 144 -14.02 0.99 -6.37
CA ALA A 144 -13.44 1.10 -7.70
C ALA A 144 -11.98 0.62 -7.73
N ILE A 145 -11.19 1.00 -6.72
CA ILE A 145 -9.81 0.52 -6.54
C ILE A 145 -9.81 -1.00 -6.41
N GLU A 146 -10.67 -1.58 -5.56
CA GLU A 146 -10.77 -3.03 -5.38
C GLU A 146 -11.11 -3.75 -6.69
N VAL A 147 -12.13 -3.26 -7.41
CA VAL A 147 -12.53 -3.82 -8.72
C VAL A 147 -11.37 -3.78 -9.72
N VAL A 148 -10.62 -2.68 -9.78
CA VAL A 148 -9.48 -2.55 -10.69
C VAL A 148 -8.37 -3.53 -10.29
N MET A 149 -8.03 -3.62 -9.00
CA MET A 149 -7.03 -4.55 -8.48
C MET A 149 -7.36 -6.00 -8.84
N LEU A 150 -8.61 -6.41 -8.60
CA LEU A 150 -9.11 -7.76 -8.93
C LEU A 150 -9.10 -8.03 -10.44
N ARG A 151 -9.60 -7.08 -11.24
CA ARG A 151 -9.67 -7.20 -12.70
C ARG A 151 -8.28 -7.37 -13.32
N VAL A 152 -7.30 -6.61 -12.85
CA VAL A 152 -5.92 -6.67 -13.33
C VAL A 152 -5.20 -7.91 -12.77
N GLY A 153 -5.66 -8.45 -11.65
CA GLY A 153 -4.98 -9.51 -10.91
C GLY A 153 -3.68 -9.02 -10.26
N ALA A 154 -3.69 -7.78 -9.76
CA ALA A 154 -2.57 -7.19 -9.04
C ALA A 154 -2.69 -7.45 -7.54
N LYS A 155 -1.54 -7.60 -6.88
CA LYS A 155 -1.44 -7.75 -5.42
C LYS A 155 -0.92 -6.49 -4.73
N VAL A 156 -0.34 -5.58 -5.52
CA VAL A 156 0.27 -4.34 -5.03
C VAL A 156 -0.46 -3.16 -5.67
N GLY A 157 -1.01 -2.29 -4.84
CA GLY A 157 -1.63 -1.03 -5.23
C GLY A 157 -0.90 0.14 -4.59
N ILE A 158 -0.69 1.21 -5.35
CA ILE A 158 -0.13 2.48 -4.86
C ILE A 158 -1.13 3.57 -5.21
N ILE A 159 -1.48 4.39 -4.22
CA ILE A 159 -2.45 5.48 -4.36
C ILE A 159 -1.70 6.81 -4.20
N ASP A 160 -1.65 7.61 -5.25
CA ASP A 160 -1.03 8.93 -5.25
C ASP A 160 -2.07 9.99 -5.66
N ASN A 161 -2.68 10.75 -4.75
CA ASN A 161 -2.46 10.81 -3.29
C ASN A 161 -3.72 10.39 -2.52
N ILE A 162 -3.54 9.92 -1.27
CA ILE A 162 -4.63 9.50 -0.37
C ILE A 162 -5.64 10.61 -0.06
N SER A 163 -5.23 11.89 -0.18
CA SER A 163 -6.13 13.04 -0.03
C SER A 163 -7.33 12.99 -0.98
N PHE A 164 -7.19 12.35 -2.15
CA PHE A 164 -8.28 12.13 -3.09
C PHE A 164 -9.43 11.28 -2.51
N LEU A 165 -9.16 10.48 -1.48
CA LEU A 165 -10.16 9.64 -0.83
C LEU A 165 -11.05 10.41 0.15
N ASN A 166 -10.81 11.70 0.41
CA ASN A 166 -11.56 12.45 1.42
C ASN A 166 -12.39 13.58 0.79
N ASP A 167 -13.72 13.43 0.84
CA ASP A 167 -14.71 14.41 0.35
C ASP A 167 -14.63 15.79 1.06
N GLU A 168 -13.94 15.89 2.19
CA GLU A 168 -13.92 17.11 3.02
C GLU A 168 -12.83 18.13 2.66
N LEU A 169 -11.95 17.84 1.68
CA LEU A 169 -10.86 18.75 1.30
C LEU A 169 -11.24 19.79 0.23
N GLU A 170 -12.44 19.73 -0.33
CA GLU A 170 -13.02 20.80 -1.14
C GLU A 170 -14.14 21.52 -0.36
N LYS A 171 -13.74 22.44 0.51
CA LYS A 171 -14.61 23.52 1.02
C LYS A 171 -14.08 24.88 0.62
#